data_AF-A0A963JNW2-F1
#
_entry.id   AF-A0A963JNW2-F1
#
_cell.length_a   1.000
_cell.length_b   1.000
_cell.length_c   1.000
_cell.angle_alpha   90.00
_cell.angle_beta   90.00
_cell.angle_gamma   90.00
#
_symmetry.space_group_name_H-M   'P 1'
#
loop_
_entity.id
_entity.type
_entity.pdbx_description
1 polymer ?
#
loop_
_entity_poly.entity_id
_entity_poly.type
_entity_poly.pdbx_seq_one_letter_code
_entity_poly.pdbx_strand_id
1 'polypeptide(L)' 'MTTSTGKLNQDALEQIATAARILNKGGVVAFPTETVYGLGADVTNEAAIRKI' A
#
# COMPACT_ATOMS: atom_id res chain seq x y z
N MET A 1 30.19 7.09 -3.12
CA MET A 1 29.24 7.23 -4.25
C MET A 1 27.85 7.14 -3.67
N THR A 2 27.40 8.25 -3.07
CA THR A 2 26.16 8.29 -2.28
C THR A 2 25.08 8.91 -3.16
N THR A 3 24.27 8.08 -3.79
CA THR A 3 23.09 8.55 -4.51
C THR A 3 22.09 9.10 -3.50
N SER A 4 21.93 10.42 -3.54
CA SER A 4 20.88 11.17 -2.86
C SER A 4 19.53 10.80 -3.47
N THR A 5 18.95 9.68 -3.05
CA THR A 5 17.54 9.38 -3.28
C THR A 5 16.75 10.41 -2.50
N GLY A 6 15.98 11.26 -3.20
CA GLY A 6 15.15 12.30 -2.60
C GLY A 6 14.41 11.75 -1.38
N LYS A 7 14.55 12.42 -0.23
CA LYS A 7 14.11 11.93 1.07
C LYS A 7 12.60 11.63 1.06
N LEU A 8 12.24 10.37 0.82
CA LEU A 8 10.96 9.83 1.27
C LEU A 8 11.02 9.80 2.81
N ASN A 9 9.97 10.30 3.46
CA ASN A 9 9.85 10.25 4.90
C ASN A 9 9.90 8.80 5.39
N GLN A 10 10.71 8.55 6.42
CA GLN A 10 10.88 7.23 7.02
C GLN A 10 9.53 6.60 7.40
N ASP A 11 8.61 7.42 7.91
CA ASP A 11 7.26 6.98 8.28
C ASP A 11 6.45 6.49 7.07
N ALA A 12 6.54 7.13 5.89
CA ALA A 12 5.81 6.63 4.72
C ALA A 12 6.42 5.34 4.19
N LEU A 13 7.74 5.17 4.26
CA LEU A 13 8.37 3.90 3.89
C LEU A 13 7.84 2.76 4.78
N GLU A 14 7.69 3.01 6.08
CA GLU A 14 7.11 2.05 7.02
C GLU A 14 5.62 1.79 6.76
N GLN A 15 4.85 2.82 6.45
CA GLN A 15 3.43 2.69 6.07
C GLN A 15 3.26 1.89 4.78
N ILE A 16 4.07 2.17 3.75
CA ILE A 16 4.07 1.41 2.48
C ILE A 16 4.46 -0.05 2.74
N ALA A 17 5.50 -0.30 3.52
CA ALA A 17 5.91 -1.66 3.88
C ALA A 17 4.84 -2.41 4.68
N THR A 18 4.06 -1.70 5.49
CA THR A 18 2.93 -2.27 6.24
C THR A 18 1.76 -2.56 5.30
N ALA A 19 1.41 -1.64 4.41
CA ALA A 19 0.39 -1.84 3.39
C ALA A 19 0.70 -3.04 2.50
N ALA A 20 1.94 -3.18 2.02
CA ALA A 20 2.38 -4.33 1.23
C ALA A 20 2.20 -5.66 1.99
N ARG A 21 2.52 -5.69 3.30
CA ARG A 21 2.31 -6.87 4.14
C ARG A 21 0.82 -7.22 4.29
N ILE A 22 -0.06 -6.22 4.38
CA ILE A 22 -1.50 -6.42 4.46
C ILE A 22 -2.03 -6.99 3.14
N LEU A 23 -1.65 -6.41 2.00
CA LEU A 23 -2.04 -6.89 0.67
C LEU A 23 -1.58 -8.34 0.43
N ASN A 24 -0.33 -8.67 0.76
CA ASN A 24 0.21 -10.03 0.62
C ASN A 24 -0.52 -11.07 1.49
N LYS A 25 -1.17 -10.65 2.58
CA LYS A 25 -2.00 -11.52 3.43
C LYS A 25 -3.44 -11.63 2.92
N GLY A 26 -3.76 -11.08 1.75
CA GLY A 26 -5.12 -10.98 1.23
C GLY A 26 -6.01 -10.01 2.02
N GLY A 27 -5.40 -8.99 2.64
CA GLY A 27 -6.10 -7.88 3.27
C GLY A 27 -6.43 -6.77 2.27
N VAL A 28 -7.09 -5.73 2.77
CA VAL A 28 -7.47 -4.53 2.01
C VAL A 28 -6.80 -3.33 2.65
N VAL A 29 -6.32 -2.38 1.84
CA VAL A 29 -5.69 -1.14 2.30
C VAL A 29 -6.40 0.06 1.71
N ALA A 30 -6.66 1.08 2.53
CA ALA A 30 -7.10 2.38 2.06
C ALA A 30 -5.90 3.31 1.80
N PHE A 31 -5.87 4.02 0.68
CA PHE A 31 -4.81 4.98 0.36
C PHE A 31 -5.42 6.30 -0.16
N PRO A 32 -4.80 7.45 0.17
CA PRO A 32 -5.29 8.75 -0.26
C PRO A 32 -5.04 8.94 -1.77
N THR A 33 -5.99 9.56 -2.46
CA THR A 33 -5.79 10.14 -3.79
C THR A 33 -6.18 11.62 -3.77
N GLU A 34 -5.99 12.33 -4.88
CA GLU A 34 -6.39 13.74 -4.98
C GLU A 34 -7.90 13.95 -4.74
N THR A 35 -8.73 12.99 -5.19
CA THR A 35 -10.19 13.16 -5.21
C THR A 35 -10.89 12.41 -4.08
N VAL A 36 -10.50 11.17 -3.81
CA VAL A 36 -11.13 10.29 -2.81
C VAL A 36 -10.13 9.32 -2.21
N TYR A 37 -10.52 8.60 -1.15
CA TYR A 37 -9.74 7.44 -0.71
C TYR A 37 -10.02 6.25 -1.62
N GLY A 38 -8.94 5.58 -2.06
CA GLY A 38 -9.02 4.33 -2.81
C GLY A 38 -8.88 3.13 -1.87
N LEU A 39 -9.64 2.06 -2.13
CA LEU A 39 -9.44 0.75 -1.50
C LEU A 39 -8.68 -0.16 -2.47
N GLY A 40 -7.59 -0.76 -2.01
CA GLY A 40 -6.78 -1.69 -2.78
C GLY A 40 -6.75 -3.07 -2.12
N ALA A 41 -6.84 -4.11 -2.95
CA ALA A 41 -6.63 -5.51 -2.59
C ALA A 41 -5.76 -6.18 -3.68
N ASP A 42 -5.19 -7.34 -3.36
CA ASP A 42 -4.49 -8.16 -4.35
C ASP A 42 -5.47 -8.71 -5.39
N VAL A 43 -5.31 -8.28 -6.65
CA VAL A 43 -6.16 -8.66 -7.78
C VAL A 43 -6.01 -10.13 -8.20
N THR A 44 -4.95 -10.80 -7.76
CA THR A 44 -4.75 -12.23 -8.01
C THR A 44 -5.39 -13.10 -6.93
N ASN A 45 -5.88 -12.49 -5.84
CA ASN A 45 -6.50 -13.17 -4.72
C ASN A 45 -8.00 -12.88 -4.67
N GLU A 46 -8.80 -13.81 -5.17
CA GLU A 46 -10.26 -13.68 -5.21
C GLU A 46 -10.88 -13.45 -3.81
N ALA A 47 -10.32 -14.05 -2.77
CA ALA A 47 -10.80 -13.87 -1.39
C ALA A 47 -10.49 -12.46 -0.85
N ALA A 48 -9.45 -11.80 -1.36
CA ALA A 48 -9.15 -10.41 -1.04
C ALA A 48 -10.10 -9.45 -1.78
N ILE A 49 -10.39 -9.74 -3.06
CA ILE A 49 -11.35 -8.97 -3.86
C ILE A 49 -12.75 -9.00 -3.23
N ARG A 50 -13.19 -10.17 -2.74
CA ARG A 50 -14.51 -10.32 -2.08
C ARG A 50 -14.70 -9.49 -0.81
N LYS A 51 -13.65 -8.85 -0.29
CA LYS A 51 -13.70 -7.99 0.90
C LYS A 51 -13.90 -6.50 0.56
N ILE A 52 -13.85 -6.13 -0.72
CA ILE A 52 -14.15 -4.79 -1.25
C ILE A 52 -15.59 -4.80 -1.77
#